data_AF-A0A3Q9WR29-F1
#
_entry.id   AF-A0A3Q9WR29-F1
#
_cell.length_a   1.000
_cell.length_b   1.000
_cell.length_c   1.000
_cell.angle_alpha   90.00
_cell.angle_beta   90.00
_cell.angle_gamma   90.00
#
_symmetry.space_group_name_H-M   'P 1'
#
loop_
_entity.id
_entity.type
_entity.pdbx_description
1 polymer ?
#
loop_
_entity_poly.entity_id
_entity_poly.type
_entity_poly.pdbx_seq_one_letter_code
_entity_poly.pdbx_strand_id
1 'polypeptide(L)'
;MTELLNPVHTEASTTTATAEPGNVLSMTEFSASHQAPEVRAARHERDSALLDDDLSPKDLTALSTRQLRVMVNQAYKLMDTDYPPTGALDRYEMIVDELEDRAQQAMERGSGYGHQPKETFRDNPLYCRFELFIDGTLAAYVKYTMNGGQVILLDVVEQPEFRDQGIDETLMRHVVLNVHKRRLSLIPQCLTAFSFLADHPQYQVLTGQSQR
;
A
#
# COMPACT_ATOMS: atom_id res chain seq x y z
N MET A 1 41.25 51.70 39.25
CA MET A 1 40.68 51.02 40.43
C MET A 1 40.23 49.65 39.95
N THR A 2 41.16 48.70 39.95
CA THR A 2 41.21 47.54 40.88
C THR A 2 40.02 46.62 40.62
N GLU A 3 40.19 45.56 39.80
CA GLU A 3 40.65 44.21 40.23
C GLU A 3 39.84 43.71 41.43
N LEU A 4 39.21 42.54 41.36
CA LEU A 4 39.79 41.19 41.52
C LEU A 4 38.60 40.21 41.33
N LEU A 5 38.68 38.95 40.91
CA LEU A 5 39.73 38.09 40.39
C LEU A 5 39.02 36.93 39.67
N ASN A 6 39.72 36.41 38.68
CA ASN A 6 39.39 35.24 37.88
C ASN A 6 40.03 33.98 38.57
N PRO A 7 40.33 32.86 37.88
CA PRO A 7 39.59 31.61 37.73
C PRO A 7 40.42 30.42 38.33
N VAL A 8 40.73 29.35 37.56
CA VAL A 8 41.72 28.24 37.75
C VAL A 8 41.06 26.87 38.00
N HIS A 9 40.93 26.04 36.95
CA HIS A 9 41.87 25.01 36.40
C HIS A 9 41.68 23.63 37.08
N THR A 10 41.31 22.61 36.31
CA THR A 10 42.19 21.64 35.62
C THR A 10 42.90 20.72 36.60
N GLU A 11 42.65 19.41 36.50
CA GLU A 11 43.73 18.43 36.29
C GLU A 11 43.18 17.04 35.93
N ALA A 12 43.79 16.48 34.89
CA ALA A 12 43.80 15.06 34.58
C ALA A 12 45.07 14.45 35.20
N SER A 13 45.02 13.19 35.65
CA SER A 13 46.15 12.25 35.55
C SER A 13 45.75 10.84 35.99
N THR A 14 45.82 9.92 35.02
CA THR A 14 46.60 8.67 35.01
C THR A 14 47.19 8.18 36.34
N THR A 15 47.11 6.86 36.61
CA THR A 15 48.28 5.98 36.90
C THR A 15 47.86 4.57 37.38
N THR A 16 48.21 3.58 36.57
CA THR A 16 48.64 2.17 36.80
C THR A 16 48.13 1.31 37.98
N ALA A 17 47.60 0.14 37.58
CA ALA A 17 48.04 -1.24 37.88
C ALA A 17 48.81 -1.57 39.17
N THR A 18 48.45 -2.70 39.84
CA THR A 18 49.27 -3.95 39.95
C THR A 18 48.62 -5.02 40.88
N ALA A 19 48.53 -6.26 40.37
CA ALA A 19 48.62 -7.62 40.96
C ALA A 19 47.57 -8.19 41.97
N GLU A 20 46.80 -9.20 41.49
CA GLU A 20 46.85 -10.66 41.77
C GLU A 20 46.96 -11.19 43.24
N PRO A 21 46.53 -12.46 43.59
CA PRO A 21 46.40 -13.64 42.71
C PRO A 21 45.19 -14.60 42.93
N GLY A 22 44.93 -15.41 41.89
CA GLY A 22 44.71 -16.86 41.95
C GLY A 22 43.41 -17.44 42.54
N ASN A 23 42.58 -18.08 41.69
CA ASN A 23 42.35 -19.52 41.83
C ASN A 23 41.80 -20.14 40.52
N VAL A 24 42.19 -21.39 40.31
CA VAL A 24 42.20 -22.12 39.04
C VAL A 24 40.97 -23.04 38.91
N LEU A 25 40.48 -23.19 37.67
CA LEU A 25 39.64 -24.28 37.09
C LEU A 25 38.31 -24.67 37.78
N SER A 26 37.19 -24.54 37.05
CA SER A 26 36.27 -25.68 36.90
C SER A 26 35.38 -25.52 35.66
N MET A 27 35.49 -26.51 34.77
CA MET A 27 34.51 -26.77 33.72
C MET A 27 33.27 -27.38 34.36
N THR A 28 32.10 -26.79 34.13
CA THR A 28 30.84 -27.48 34.37
C THR A 28 29.92 -27.31 33.17
N GLU A 29 29.50 -28.46 32.69
CA GLU A 29 28.70 -28.75 31.52
C GLU A 29 27.35 -28.00 31.56
N PHE A 30 27.03 -27.28 30.49
CA PHE A 30 25.66 -26.84 30.26
C PHE A 30 24.93 -28.00 29.59
N SER A 31 24.12 -28.70 30.39
CA SER A 31 23.29 -29.82 29.95
C SER A 31 22.45 -29.42 28.73
N ALA A 32 22.79 -30.02 27.59
CA ALA A 32 21.90 -30.05 26.44
C ALA A 32 20.63 -30.79 26.87
N SER A 33 19.49 -30.11 26.81
CA SER A 33 18.18 -30.74 26.87
C SER A 33 18.07 -31.75 25.72
N HIS A 34 18.34 -33.03 26.04
CA HIS A 34 18.09 -34.17 25.16
C HIS A 34 16.58 -34.33 24.96
N GLN A 35 16.04 -33.60 23.98
CA GLN A 35 14.84 -34.05 23.32
C GLN A 35 15.24 -35.25 22.44
N ALA A 36 14.68 -36.42 22.78
CA ALA A 36 15.09 -37.71 22.25
C ALA A 36 15.17 -37.74 20.70
N PRO A 37 16.19 -38.37 20.11
CA PRO A 37 16.35 -38.48 18.66
C PRO A 37 15.14 -39.11 17.96
N GLU A 38 14.38 -39.97 18.65
CA GLU A 38 13.16 -40.62 18.13
C GLU A 38 12.03 -39.64 17.82
N VAL A 39 11.82 -38.58 18.60
CA VAL A 39 10.71 -37.62 18.36
C VAL A 39 11.02 -36.72 17.17
N ARG A 40 12.32 -36.42 16.97
CA ARG A 40 12.81 -35.64 15.83
C ARG A 40 12.79 -36.49 14.55
N ALA A 41 13.22 -37.74 14.63
CA ALA A 41 13.13 -38.71 13.54
C ALA A 41 11.68 -38.98 13.12
N ALA A 42 10.75 -39.21 14.06
CA ALA A 42 9.34 -39.48 13.76
C ALA A 42 8.53 -38.27 13.26
N ARG A 43 9.04 -37.03 13.48
CA ARG A 43 8.53 -35.83 12.80
C ARG A 43 9.14 -35.70 11.41
N HIS A 44 10.43 -35.99 11.27
CA HIS A 44 11.11 -35.97 9.98
C HIS A 44 10.52 -37.00 9.02
N GLU A 45 10.29 -38.24 9.46
CA GLU A 45 9.64 -39.30 8.66
C GLU A 45 8.23 -38.93 8.22
N ARG A 46 7.45 -38.24 9.07
CA ARG A 46 6.10 -37.76 8.71
C ARG A 46 6.11 -36.58 7.73
N ASP A 47 7.09 -35.69 7.84
CA ASP A 47 7.25 -34.56 6.92
C ASP A 47 7.92 -34.99 5.60
N SER A 48 8.79 -36.00 5.62
CA SER A 48 9.43 -36.61 4.45
C SER A 48 8.46 -37.48 3.65
N ALA A 49 7.54 -38.19 4.32
CA ALA A 49 6.51 -39.00 3.64
C ALA A 49 5.52 -38.17 2.79
N LEU A 50 5.48 -36.84 2.95
CA LEU A 50 4.72 -35.95 2.07
C LEU A 50 5.43 -35.65 0.74
N LEU A 51 6.67 -36.13 0.56
CA LEU A 51 7.54 -35.78 -0.57
C LEU A 51 8.02 -36.99 -1.38
N ASP A 52 7.58 -38.21 -1.04
CA ASP A 52 8.01 -39.45 -1.71
C ASP A 52 7.04 -39.96 -2.79
N ASP A 53 5.93 -39.27 -3.03
CA ASP A 53 4.97 -39.64 -4.07
C ASP A 53 5.05 -38.69 -5.28
N ASP A 54 4.79 -39.24 -6.46
CA ASP A 54 4.86 -38.65 -7.79
C ASP A 54 3.99 -37.38 -7.94
N LEU A 55 4.43 -36.26 -7.34
CA LEU A 55 3.71 -34.99 -7.33
C LEU A 55 3.56 -34.47 -8.77
N SER A 56 2.32 -34.49 -9.28
CA SER A 56 1.99 -33.90 -10.57
C SER A 56 1.76 -32.39 -10.46
N PRO A 57 2.02 -31.60 -11.52
CA PRO A 57 1.64 -30.18 -11.54
C PRO A 57 0.15 -29.95 -11.20
N LYS A 58 -0.73 -30.91 -11.54
CA LYS A 58 -2.15 -30.83 -11.22
C LYS A 58 -2.42 -30.92 -9.72
N ASP A 59 -1.64 -31.68 -8.96
CA ASP A 59 -1.84 -31.83 -7.52
C ASP A 59 -1.53 -30.53 -6.78
N LEU A 60 -0.54 -29.77 -7.26
CA LEU A 60 -0.18 -28.47 -6.69
C LEU A 60 -1.30 -27.44 -6.82
N THR A 61 -2.03 -27.44 -7.95
CA THR A 61 -3.15 -26.52 -8.17
C THR A 61 -4.28 -26.72 -7.14
N ALA A 62 -4.45 -27.92 -6.60
CA ALA A 62 -5.45 -28.23 -5.59
C ALA A 62 -5.05 -27.81 -4.16
N LEU A 63 -3.76 -27.57 -3.91
CA LEU A 63 -3.25 -27.20 -2.59
C LEU A 63 -3.53 -25.73 -2.28
N SER A 64 -3.54 -25.36 -1.00
CA SER A 64 -3.60 -23.95 -0.58
C SER A 64 -2.24 -23.26 -0.72
N THR A 65 -2.23 -21.92 -0.89
CA THR A 65 -0.99 -21.12 -0.95
C THR A 65 -0.11 -21.31 0.31
N ARG A 66 -0.75 -21.56 1.46
CA ARG A 66 -0.04 -21.87 2.71
C ARG A 66 0.69 -23.22 2.62
N GLN A 67 0.04 -24.24 2.08
CA GLN A 67 0.65 -25.56 1.91
C GLN A 67 1.81 -25.51 0.92
N LEU A 68 1.63 -24.85 -0.23
CA LEU A 68 2.69 -24.64 -1.21
C LEU A 68 3.91 -23.93 -0.58
N ARG A 69 3.69 -22.89 0.24
CA ARG A 69 4.78 -22.24 1.00
C ARG A 69 5.52 -23.17 1.95
N VAL A 70 4.81 -24.07 2.63
CA VAL A 70 5.46 -25.05 3.51
C VAL A 70 6.28 -26.03 2.69
N MET A 71 5.73 -26.52 1.58
CA MET A 71 6.41 -27.45 0.68
C MET A 71 7.65 -26.85 0.02
N VAL A 72 7.61 -25.58 -0.43
CA VAL A 72 8.82 -24.87 -0.92
C VAL A 72 9.92 -24.87 0.12
N ASN A 73 9.60 -24.54 1.38
CA ASN A 73 10.60 -24.52 2.44
C ASN A 73 11.18 -25.91 2.73
N GLN A 74 10.40 -26.98 2.52
CA GLN A 74 10.88 -28.35 2.66
C GLN A 74 11.76 -28.76 1.46
N ALA A 75 11.36 -28.45 0.24
CA ALA A 75 12.14 -28.69 -0.97
C ALA A 75 13.49 -27.95 -0.90
N TYR A 76 13.49 -26.71 -0.43
CA TYR A 76 14.71 -25.92 -0.21
C TYR A 76 15.69 -26.60 0.75
N LYS A 77 15.20 -27.18 1.86
CA LYS A 77 16.06 -27.93 2.80
C LYS A 77 16.66 -29.19 2.19
N LEU A 78 15.92 -29.87 1.32
CA LEU A 78 16.43 -31.05 0.61
C LEU A 78 17.51 -30.67 -0.41
N MET A 79 17.37 -29.52 -1.07
CA MET A 79 18.41 -28.98 -1.96
C MET A 79 19.66 -28.52 -1.21
N ASP A 80 19.52 -28.04 0.02
CA ASP A 80 20.62 -27.52 0.86
C ASP A 80 21.46 -28.63 1.54
N THR A 81 21.26 -29.90 1.16
CA THR A 81 22.02 -31.03 1.70
C THR A 81 23.27 -31.29 0.83
N ASP A 82 24.37 -31.80 1.42
CA ASP A 82 25.62 -32.13 0.69
C ASP A 82 25.40 -33.07 -0.51
N TYR A 83 24.36 -33.90 -0.43
CA TYR A 83 23.93 -34.81 -1.49
C TYR A 83 22.40 -34.75 -1.63
N PRO A 84 21.86 -33.84 -2.44
CA PRO A 84 20.42 -33.69 -2.60
C PRO A 84 19.83 -34.88 -3.38
N PRO A 85 18.61 -35.33 -3.06
CA PRO A 85 17.96 -36.41 -3.78
C PRO A 85 17.62 -36.00 -5.23
N THR A 86 17.56 -36.98 -6.13
CA THR A 86 17.21 -36.76 -7.54
C THR A 86 15.83 -36.11 -7.67
N GLY A 87 15.75 -35.05 -8.48
CA GLY A 87 14.52 -34.28 -8.69
C GLY A 87 14.18 -33.29 -7.57
N ALA A 88 15.07 -33.04 -6.60
CA ALA A 88 14.87 -32.02 -5.58
C ALA A 88 14.72 -30.61 -6.19
N LEU A 89 15.51 -30.31 -7.22
CA LEU A 89 15.44 -29.04 -7.95
C LEU A 89 14.14 -28.92 -8.74
N ASP A 90 13.79 -29.93 -9.54
CA ASP A 90 12.56 -29.94 -10.34
C ASP A 90 11.31 -29.75 -9.45
N ARG A 91 11.30 -30.37 -8.25
CA ARG A 91 10.22 -30.19 -7.27
C ARG A 91 10.16 -28.77 -6.72
N TYR A 92 11.32 -28.16 -6.42
CA TYR A 92 11.36 -26.78 -5.98
C TYR A 92 10.81 -25.85 -7.07
N GLU A 93 11.29 -26.00 -8.30
CA GLU A 93 10.84 -25.20 -9.45
C GLU A 93 9.32 -25.32 -9.64
N MET A 94 8.79 -26.54 -9.66
CA MET A 94 7.35 -26.77 -9.86
C MET A 94 6.47 -26.08 -8.80
N ILE A 95 6.89 -26.05 -7.54
CA ILE A 95 6.13 -25.39 -6.47
C ILE A 95 6.31 -23.87 -6.53
N VAL A 96 7.49 -23.39 -6.92
CA VAL A 96 7.75 -21.96 -7.12
C VAL A 96 6.91 -21.43 -8.27
N ASP A 97 6.88 -22.13 -9.41
CA ASP A 97 6.09 -21.76 -10.59
C ASP A 97 4.60 -21.59 -10.23
N GLU A 98 4.00 -22.56 -9.52
CA GLU A 98 2.61 -22.44 -9.07
C GLU A 98 2.41 -21.28 -8.08
N LEU A 99 3.39 -21.00 -7.21
CA LEU A 99 3.32 -19.86 -6.29
C LEU A 99 3.44 -18.52 -7.03
N GLU A 100 4.28 -18.44 -8.06
CA GLU A 100 4.42 -17.28 -8.94
C GLU A 100 3.15 -17.07 -9.76
N ASP A 101 2.59 -18.13 -10.34
CA ASP A 101 1.30 -18.09 -11.05
C ASP A 101 0.19 -17.58 -10.12
N ARG A 102 0.14 -18.03 -8.87
CA ARG A 102 -0.83 -17.52 -7.89
C ARG A 102 -0.55 -16.09 -7.48
N ALA A 103 0.71 -15.68 -7.40
CA ALA A 103 1.07 -14.30 -7.13
C ALA A 103 0.61 -13.40 -8.28
N GLN A 104 0.85 -13.83 -9.53
CA GLN A 104 0.42 -13.15 -10.74
C GLN A 104 -1.12 -13.09 -10.83
N GLN A 105 -1.81 -14.21 -10.59
CA GLN A 105 -3.28 -14.23 -10.52
C GLN A 105 -3.80 -13.35 -9.38
N ALA A 106 -3.11 -13.26 -8.23
CA ALA A 106 -3.49 -12.37 -7.14
C ALA A 106 -3.21 -10.91 -7.47
N MET A 107 -2.17 -10.62 -8.26
CA MET A 107 -1.90 -9.29 -8.80
C MET A 107 -2.97 -8.93 -9.82
N GLU A 108 -3.31 -9.80 -10.76
CA GLU A 108 -4.36 -9.60 -11.76
C GLU A 108 -5.76 -9.54 -11.14
N ARG A 109 -6.06 -10.36 -10.13
CA ARG A 109 -7.27 -10.23 -9.31
C ARG A 109 -7.20 -9.02 -8.37
N GLY A 110 -6.02 -8.57 -8.00
CA GLY A 110 -5.79 -7.32 -7.27
C GLY A 110 -6.01 -6.10 -8.17
N SER A 111 -5.74 -6.23 -9.47
CA SER A 111 -6.21 -5.36 -10.54
C SER A 111 -7.71 -5.58 -10.83
N GLY A 112 -8.24 -6.75 -10.50
CA GLY A 112 -9.65 -7.16 -10.62
C GLY A 112 -10.54 -6.74 -9.45
N TYR A 113 -9.96 -6.41 -8.29
CA TYR A 113 -10.50 -5.37 -7.42
C TYR A 113 -10.10 -4.07 -8.08
N GLY A 114 -10.90 -3.65 -9.07
CA GLY A 114 -10.64 -2.44 -9.82
C GLY A 114 -10.13 -1.35 -8.89
N HIS A 115 -8.94 -0.82 -9.18
CA HIS A 115 -8.55 0.45 -8.63
C HIS A 115 -9.54 1.46 -9.21
N GLN A 116 -10.73 1.51 -8.61
CA GLN A 116 -11.70 2.52 -8.93
C GLN A 116 -11.03 3.81 -8.50
N PRO A 117 -10.75 4.72 -9.44
CA PRO A 117 -10.06 5.96 -9.13
C PRO A 117 -10.79 6.61 -7.96
N LYS A 118 -10.07 6.87 -6.87
CA LYS A 118 -10.70 7.44 -5.68
C LYS A 118 -10.99 8.91 -5.96
N GLU A 119 -12.25 9.17 -6.29
CA GLU A 119 -12.77 10.52 -6.48
C GLU A 119 -12.92 11.24 -5.13
N THR A 120 -12.40 12.45 -5.05
CA THR A 120 -12.59 13.34 -3.90
C THR A 120 -12.96 14.73 -4.40
N PHE A 121 -14.19 15.15 -4.13
CA PHE A 121 -14.69 16.48 -4.47
C PHE A 121 -14.56 17.45 -3.30
N ARG A 122 -14.15 18.69 -3.58
CA ARG A 122 -13.99 19.75 -2.58
C ARG A 122 -14.48 21.11 -3.10
N ASP A 123 -15.18 21.86 -2.25
CA ASP A 123 -15.38 23.31 -2.44
C ASP A 123 -14.24 24.08 -1.77
N ASN A 124 -13.56 24.93 -2.53
CA ASN A 124 -12.49 25.79 -2.06
C ASN A 124 -12.92 27.27 -2.18
N PRO A 125 -13.62 27.81 -1.16
CA PRO A 125 -14.15 29.18 -1.21
C PRO A 125 -13.06 30.25 -1.16
N LEU A 126 -11.84 29.93 -0.69
CA LEU A 126 -10.71 30.86 -0.68
C LEU A 126 -10.24 31.20 -2.10
N TYR A 127 -10.35 30.24 -3.02
CA TYR A 127 -9.99 30.40 -4.42
C TYR A 127 -11.21 30.46 -5.35
N CYS A 128 -12.42 30.53 -4.78
CA CYS A 128 -13.69 30.49 -5.49
C CYS A 128 -13.73 29.42 -6.58
N ARG A 129 -13.38 28.18 -6.21
CA ARG A 129 -13.39 27.05 -7.16
C ARG A 129 -13.81 25.75 -6.51
N PHE A 130 -14.45 24.91 -7.29
CA PHE A 130 -14.65 23.50 -6.94
C PHE A 130 -13.53 22.67 -7.54
N GLU A 131 -13.01 21.73 -6.77
CA GLU A 131 -11.85 20.90 -7.10
C GLU A 131 -12.27 19.42 -7.07
N LEU A 132 -11.84 18.66 -8.08
CA LEU A 132 -11.97 17.21 -8.14
C LEU A 132 -10.59 16.58 -8.15
N PHE A 133 -10.36 15.68 -7.20
CA PHE A 133 -9.13 14.89 -7.09
C PHE A 133 -9.40 13.44 -7.46
N ILE A 134 -8.49 12.85 -8.23
CA ILE A 134 -8.44 11.43 -8.55
C ILE A 134 -7.17 10.86 -7.91
N ASP A 135 -7.34 9.92 -6.99
CA ASP A 135 -6.23 9.30 -6.25
C ASP A 135 -5.30 10.31 -5.58
N GLY A 136 -5.89 11.40 -5.08
CA GLY A 136 -5.18 12.49 -4.41
C GLY A 136 -4.50 13.49 -5.35
N THR A 137 -4.55 13.28 -6.67
CA THR A 137 -4.05 14.22 -7.68
C THR A 137 -5.19 15.12 -8.15
N LEU A 138 -4.96 16.44 -8.22
CA LEU A 138 -5.97 17.37 -8.73
C LEU A 138 -6.22 17.06 -10.21
N ALA A 139 -7.40 16.57 -10.55
CA ALA A 139 -7.72 16.18 -11.92
C ALA A 139 -8.38 17.33 -12.70
N ALA A 140 -9.32 18.03 -12.06
CA ALA A 140 -9.97 19.19 -12.65
C ALA A 140 -10.47 20.17 -11.59
N TYR A 141 -10.70 21.41 -11.99
CA TYR A 141 -11.40 22.38 -11.16
C TYR A 141 -12.27 23.32 -12.01
N VAL A 142 -13.31 23.88 -11.40
CA VAL A 142 -14.16 24.91 -12.01
C VAL A 142 -14.18 26.14 -11.14
N LYS A 143 -13.88 27.30 -11.73
CA LYS A 143 -13.96 28.60 -11.07
C LYS A 143 -15.40 29.06 -11.00
N TYR A 144 -15.77 29.69 -9.90
CA TYR A 144 -17.09 30.29 -9.74
C TYR A 144 -17.02 31.68 -9.12
N THR A 145 -18.14 32.40 -9.19
CA THR A 145 -18.40 33.55 -8.34
C THR A 145 -19.77 33.42 -7.68
N MET A 146 -19.93 34.08 -6.54
CA MET A 146 -21.20 34.11 -5.80
C MET A 146 -21.92 35.42 -6.07
N ASN A 147 -23.20 35.35 -6.45
CA ASN A 147 -24.09 36.49 -6.52
C ASN A 147 -25.34 36.21 -5.68
N GLY A 148 -25.31 36.64 -4.42
CA GLY A 148 -26.35 36.31 -3.46
C GLY A 148 -26.51 34.78 -3.32
N GLY A 149 -27.72 34.28 -3.58
CA GLY A 149 -28.03 32.85 -3.56
C GLY A 149 -27.64 32.08 -4.84
N GLN A 150 -26.83 32.67 -5.71
CA GLN A 150 -26.49 32.11 -7.03
C GLN A 150 -24.99 31.82 -7.14
N VAL A 151 -24.67 30.65 -7.69
CA VAL A 151 -23.31 30.22 -8.06
C VAL A 151 -23.18 30.34 -9.57
N ILE A 152 -22.29 31.23 -10.03
CA ILE A 152 -22.03 31.45 -11.46
C ILE A 152 -20.73 30.74 -11.82
N LEU A 153 -20.79 29.73 -12.70
CA LEU A 153 -19.62 28.96 -13.14
C LEU A 153 -18.93 29.67 -14.31
N LEU A 154 -17.65 29.99 -14.14
CA LEU A 154 -16.90 30.88 -15.02
C LEU A 154 -16.02 30.14 -16.02
N ASP A 155 -15.30 29.12 -15.57
CA ASP A 155 -14.27 28.44 -16.37
C ASP A 155 -13.95 27.07 -15.79
N VAL A 156 -13.75 26.06 -16.64
CA VAL A 156 -13.38 24.69 -16.27
C VAL A 156 -11.97 24.43 -16.77
N VAL A 157 -11.11 23.92 -15.88
CA VAL A 157 -9.73 23.58 -16.21
C VAL A 157 -9.46 22.14 -15.79
N GLU A 158 -9.12 21.32 -16.78
CA GLU A 158 -8.67 19.95 -16.61
C GLU A 158 -7.15 19.86 -16.72
N GLN A 159 -6.56 18.99 -15.91
CA GLN A 159 -5.14 18.69 -16.04
C GLN A 159 -4.87 17.80 -17.27
N PRO A 160 -3.72 17.97 -17.95
CA PRO A 160 -3.40 17.22 -19.17
C PRO A 160 -3.49 15.70 -19.02
N GLU A 161 -3.13 15.16 -17.85
CA GLU A 161 -3.10 13.73 -17.55
C GLU A 161 -4.51 13.11 -17.45
N PHE A 162 -5.53 13.95 -17.31
CA PHE A 162 -6.92 13.57 -17.03
C PHE A 162 -7.89 14.01 -18.12
N ARG A 163 -7.38 14.62 -19.19
CA ARG A 163 -8.18 15.08 -20.33
C ARG A 163 -8.79 13.89 -21.08
N ASP A 164 -9.96 14.12 -21.67
CA ASP A 164 -10.69 13.16 -22.52
C ASP A 164 -11.11 11.87 -21.78
N GLN A 165 -11.12 11.90 -20.45
CA GLN A 165 -11.54 10.80 -19.57
C GLN A 165 -12.90 11.04 -18.90
N GLY A 166 -13.64 12.10 -19.30
CA GLY A 166 -14.95 12.45 -18.72
C GLY A 166 -14.88 13.03 -17.30
N ILE A 167 -13.74 13.62 -16.95
CA ILE A 167 -13.50 14.21 -15.62
C ILE A 167 -14.30 15.51 -15.44
N ASP A 168 -14.51 16.26 -16.51
CA ASP A 168 -15.36 17.44 -16.54
C ASP A 168 -16.84 17.12 -16.25
N GLU A 169 -17.38 16.06 -16.84
CA GLU A 169 -18.73 15.58 -16.55
C GLU A 169 -18.88 15.16 -15.08
N THR A 170 -17.88 14.44 -14.56
CA THR A 170 -17.85 13.98 -13.17
C THR A 170 -17.77 15.16 -12.20
N LEU A 171 -16.89 16.13 -12.49
CA LEU A 171 -16.79 17.38 -11.74
C LEU A 171 -18.12 18.12 -11.76
N MET A 172 -18.75 18.28 -12.92
CA MET A 172 -19.99 19.05 -13.06
C MET A 172 -21.16 18.39 -12.31
N ARG A 173 -21.24 17.05 -12.32
CA ARG A 173 -22.19 16.30 -11.50
C ARG A 173 -22.05 16.63 -10.02
N HIS A 174 -20.83 16.61 -9.50
CA HIS A 174 -20.59 16.97 -8.10
C HIS A 174 -20.95 18.42 -7.78
N VAL A 175 -20.64 19.35 -8.69
CA VAL A 175 -20.97 20.77 -8.56
C VAL A 175 -22.48 20.98 -8.45
N VAL A 176 -23.25 20.44 -9.39
CA VAL A 176 -24.72 20.53 -9.39
C VAL A 176 -25.30 19.97 -8.08
N LEU A 177 -24.85 18.78 -7.66
CA LEU A 177 -25.32 18.16 -6.42
C LEU A 177 -24.94 18.97 -5.18
N ASN A 178 -23.75 19.56 -5.14
CA ASN A 178 -23.32 20.44 -4.05
C ASN A 178 -24.20 21.70 -3.97
N VAL A 179 -24.43 22.36 -5.11
CA VAL A 179 -25.26 23.57 -5.22
C VAL A 179 -26.70 23.28 -4.82
N HIS A 180 -27.26 22.16 -5.29
CA HIS A 180 -28.59 21.70 -4.90
C HIS A 180 -28.69 21.43 -3.39
N LYS A 181 -27.72 20.70 -2.82
CA LYS A 181 -27.67 20.43 -1.37
C LYS A 181 -27.64 21.71 -0.54
N ARG A 182 -27.02 22.76 -1.06
CA ARG A 182 -26.93 24.10 -0.43
C ARG A 182 -28.14 25.00 -0.72
N ARG A 183 -29.11 24.53 -1.53
CA ARG A 183 -30.29 25.31 -1.97
C ARG A 183 -29.92 26.61 -2.67
N LEU A 184 -28.84 26.57 -3.46
CA LEU A 184 -28.38 27.68 -4.28
C LEU A 184 -28.84 27.48 -5.73
N SER A 185 -28.95 28.57 -6.48
CA SER A 185 -29.16 28.51 -7.93
C SER A 185 -27.83 28.39 -8.66
N LEU A 186 -27.78 27.62 -9.75
CA LEU A 186 -26.60 27.53 -10.62
C LEU A 186 -26.81 28.34 -11.90
N ILE A 187 -25.80 29.09 -12.33
CA ILE A 187 -25.77 29.77 -13.62
C ILE A 187 -24.54 29.29 -14.40
N PRO A 188 -24.72 28.56 -15.52
CA PRO A 188 -23.62 28.13 -16.37
C PRO A 188 -23.20 29.27 -17.31
N GLN A 189 -22.09 29.97 -17.02
CA GLN A 189 -21.53 30.96 -17.96
C GLN A 189 -20.49 30.35 -18.92
N CYS A 190 -19.80 29.29 -18.51
CA CYS A 190 -18.86 28.59 -19.39
C CYS A 190 -19.56 27.56 -20.28
N LEU A 191 -18.98 27.32 -21.45
CA LEU A 191 -19.50 26.38 -22.45
C LEU A 191 -19.62 24.96 -21.90
N THR A 192 -18.60 24.47 -21.18
CA THR A 192 -18.60 23.11 -20.58
C THR A 192 -19.78 22.91 -19.63
N ALA A 193 -20.07 23.88 -18.75
CA ALA A 193 -21.21 23.78 -17.84
C ALA A 193 -22.56 23.87 -18.57
N PHE A 194 -22.62 24.70 -19.62
CA PHE A 194 -23.82 24.83 -20.44
C PHE A 194 -24.13 23.53 -21.18
N SER A 195 -23.13 22.95 -21.87
CA SER A 195 -23.26 21.67 -22.59
C SER A 195 -23.67 20.54 -21.65
N PHE A 196 -22.99 20.39 -20.51
CA PHE A 196 -23.34 19.36 -19.52
C PHE A 196 -24.79 19.45 -19.05
N LEU A 197 -25.28 20.65 -18.78
CA LEU A 197 -26.68 20.82 -18.35
C LEU A 197 -27.66 20.56 -19.49
N ALA A 198 -27.33 20.94 -20.73
CA ALA A 198 -28.15 20.65 -21.89
C ALA A 198 -28.28 19.13 -22.12
N ASP A 199 -27.18 18.38 -21.96
CA ASP A 199 -27.14 16.93 -22.12
C ASP A 199 -27.79 16.17 -20.93
N HIS A 200 -27.93 16.85 -19.79
CA HIS A 200 -28.52 16.28 -18.57
C HIS A 200 -29.63 17.17 -17.98
N PRO A 201 -30.81 17.21 -18.62
CA PRO A 201 -31.93 18.05 -18.18
C PRO A 201 -32.42 17.74 -16.76
N GLN A 202 -32.22 16.51 -16.26
CA GLN A 202 -32.52 16.15 -14.87
C GLN A 202 -31.78 17.02 -13.84
N TYR A 203 -30.60 17.53 -14.17
CA TYR A 203 -29.81 18.40 -13.30
C TYR A 203 -30.23 19.88 -13.40
N GLN A 204 -30.86 20.29 -14.50
CA GLN A 204 -31.39 21.65 -14.64
C GLN A 204 -32.50 21.93 -13.62
N VAL A 205 -33.37 20.93 -13.38
CA VAL A 205 -34.46 21.02 -12.40
C VAL A 205 -33.93 21.24 -10.98
N LEU A 206 -32.77 20.67 -10.67
CA LEU A 206 -32.16 20.76 -9.34
C LEU A 206 -31.51 22.11 -9.04
N THR A 207 -31.17 22.87 -10.08
CA THR A 207 -30.33 24.06 -9.95
C THR A 207 -31.06 25.37 -10.18
N GLY A 208 -32.38 25.34 -10.42
CA GLY A 208 -33.21 26.54 -10.53
C GLY A 208 -32.59 27.56 -11.46
N GLN A 209 -32.47 27.22 -12.75
CA GLN A 209 -31.96 28.11 -13.78
C GLN A 209 -32.81 29.39 -13.80
N SER A 210 -32.29 30.49 -13.26
CA SER A 210 -32.91 31.79 -13.45
C SER A 210 -32.55 32.28 -14.86
N GLN A 211 -33.23 31.76 -15.88
CA GLN A 211 -33.25 32.39 -17.20
C GLN A 211 -33.74 33.83 -17.02
N ARG A 212 -32.90 34.80 -17.34
CA ARG A 212 -33.30 36.18 -17.61
C ARG A 212 -33.01 36.48 -19.06
#